data_AF-A0A3C1MCC8-F1
#
_entry.id   AF-A0A3C1MCC8-F1
#
_cell.length_a   1.000
_cell.length_b   1.000
_cell.length_c   1.000
_cell.angle_alpha   90.00
_cell.angle_beta   90.00
_cell.angle_gamma   90.00
#
_symmetry.space_group_name_H-M   'P 1'
#
loop_
_entity.id
_entity.type
_entity.pdbx_description
1 polymer ?
#
loop_
_entity_poly.entity_id
_entity_poly.type
_entity_poly.pdbx_seq_one_letter_code
_entity_poly.pdbx_strand_id
1 'polypeptide(L)'
;MYDIASVTKVVGTLQALMYLAGTEQLNINKKLSFYLPSLKGTNKGALKIRRILAHQAGLPAYVWGEIRQTLFDANGRLRKALFSTHPSPTYQHQLASDLYGATWLKELVWDCCVNTALRDKSWFKSYSYQYSCVGFYFLHHLAEKLLEQPLDNFLEATFYRPLGLATLTYHPLHKLAQDRMAPTEKDNFFRQDLLQGMVHDPMAALYGGVVGNSGLFSNANDLAIVLQMNLQDGYYGDQRYLQKGVVQSFAKKSFKDNRRGLGGTNRTSTMPHLPLQYMPLKTAMTIVDLQGQPFGIRGHDEPV
;
A
#
# COMPACT_ATOMS: atom_id res chain seq x y z
N MET A 1 13.63 -5.87 12.16
CA MET A 1 12.69 -5.63 11.05
C MET A 1 11.50 -4.85 11.57
N TYR A 2 10.87 -4.09 10.69
CA TYR A 2 9.75 -3.20 11.03
C TYR A 2 8.63 -3.43 10.04
N ASP A 3 7.37 -3.31 10.50
CA ASP A 3 6.25 -3.07 9.60
C ASP A 3 6.49 -1.72 8.92
N ILE A 4 6.61 -1.71 7.60
CA ILE A 4 6.89 -0.48 6.84
C ILE A 4 5.62 0.26 6.42
N ALA A 5 4.46 -0.18 6.91
CA ALA A 5 3.18 0.48 6.75
C ALA A 5 2.91 0.89 5.29
N SER A 6 2.57 2.15 5.07
CA SER A 6 2.22 2.68 3.75
C SER A 6 3.39 2.77 2.76
N VAL A 7 4.64 2.51 3.18
CA VAL A 7 5.76 2.27 2.23
C VAL A 7 5.46 1.07 1.33
N THR A 8 4.61 0.13 1.80
CA THR A 8 4.11 -1.00 1.00
C THR A 8 3.56 -0.58 -0.36
N LYS A 9 2.91 0.59 -0.44
CA LYS A 9 2.37 1.13 -1.69
C LYS A 9 3.46 1.33 -2.73
N VAL A 10 4.63 1.80 -2.28
CA VAL A 10 5.77 2.18 -3.12
C VAL A 10 6.61 0.95 -3.50
N VAL A 11 6.96 0.11 -2.53
CA VAL A 11 7.89 -1.01 -2.76
C VAL A 11 7.19 -2.32 -3.11
N GLY A 12 5.87 -2.41 -2.94
CA GLY A 12 5.04 -3.52 -3.38
C GLY A 12 4.17 -3.15 -4.58
N THR A 13 2.98 -2.60 -4.34
CA THR A 13 1.98 -2.39 -5.41
C THR A 13 2.48 -1.55 -6.58
N LEU A 14 3.18 -0.46 -6.31
CA LEU A 14 3.68 0.40 -7.39
C LEU A 14 4.72 -0.32 -8.26
N GLN A 15 5.52 -1.24 -7.71
CA GLN A 15 6.46 -2.05 -8.49
C GLN A 15 5.73 -2.94 -9.48
N ALA A 16 4.67 -3.62 -9.03
CA ALA A 16 3.83 -4.43 -9.91
C ALA A 16 3.11 -3.61 -10.97
N LEU A 17 2.55 -2.45 -10.62
CA LEU A 17 1.87 -1.58 -11.59
C LEU A 17 2.84 -0.99 -12.62
N MET A 18 4.07 -0.62 -12.21
CA MET A 18 5.11 -0.18 -13.14
C MET A 18 5.54 -1.32 -14.06
N TYR A 19 5.72 -2.54 -13.53
CA TYR A 19 6.01 -3.71 -14.36
C TYR A 19 4.94 -3.91 -15.43
N LEU A 20 3.66 -3.99 -15.01
CA LEU A 20 2.51 -4.16 -15.91
C LEU A 20 2.37 -3.02 -16.93
N ALA A 21 2.69 -1.78 -16.55
CA ALA A 21 2.64 -0.64 -17.46
C ALA A 21 3.79 -0.69 -18.49
N GLY A 22 4.98 -1.08 -18.05
CA GLY A 22 6.14 -1.26 -18.92
C GLY A 22 5.97 -2.38 -19.93
N THR A 23 5.28 -3.46 -19.55
CA THR A 23 4.94 -4.57 -20.45
C THR A 23 3.64 -4.36 -21.23
N GLU A 24 3.12 -3.13 -21.24
CA GLU A 24 1.91 -2.70 -21.96
C GLU A 24 0.60 -3.40 -21.53
N GLN A 25 0.61 -4.16 -20.44
CA GLN A 25 -0.58 -4.82 -19.89
C GLN A 25 -1.49 -3.84 -19.13
N LEU A 26 -0.91 -2.77 -18.57
CA LEU A 26 -1.63 -1.74 -17.82
C LEU A 26 -1.55 -0.36 -18.49
N ASN A 27 -2.72 0.17 -18.87
CA ASN A 27 -2.90 1.57 -19.23
C ASN A 27 -3.61 2.32 -18.11
N ILE A 28 -2.86 3.12 -17.36
CA ILE A 28 -3.36 3.91 -16.21
C ILE A 28 -4.40 4.97 -16.58
N ASN A 29 -4.58 5.31 -17.86
CA ASN A 29 -5.61 6.26 -18.30
C ASN A 29 -6.99 5.59 -18.46
N LYS A 30 -7.06 4.26 -18.44
CA LYS A 30 -8.32 3.50 -18.47
C LYS A 30 -9.06 3.58 -17.13
N LYS A 31 -10.33 3.21 -17.20
CA LYS A 31 -11.23 3.07 -16.04
C LYS A 31 -10.91 1.75 -15.31
N LEU A 32 -11.17 1.68 -14.00
CA LEU A 32 -11.07 0.43 -13.24
C LEU A 32 -11.89 -0.70 -13.89
N SER A 33 -13.13 -0.40 -14.32
CA SER A 33 -14.02 -1.41 -14.90
C SER A 33 -13.56 -1.99 -16.23
N PHE A 34 -12.54 -1.39 -16.86
CA PHE A 34 -11.89 -1.97 -18.03
C PHE A 34 -11.17 -3.27 -17.66
N TYR A 35 -10.44 -3.27 -16.54
CA TYR A 35 -9.70 -4.43 -16.05
C TYR A 35 -10.51 -5.27 -15.04
N LEU A 36 -11.43 -4.63 -14.31
CA LEU A 36 -12.30 -5.26 -13.32
C LEU A 36 -13.78 -5.16 -13.73
N PRO A 37 -14.28 -6.00 -14.66
CA PRO A 37 -15.65 -5.92 -15.16
C PRO A 37 -16.73 -6.03 -14.08
N SER A 38 -16.45 -6.70 -12.95
CA SER A 38 -17.34 -6.77 -11.78
C SER A 38 -17.67 -5.40 -11.18
N LEU A 39 -16.85 -4.37 -11.45
CA LEU A 39 -17.13 -3.01 -10.99
C LEU A 39 -18.04 -2.22 -11.95
N LYS A 40 -18.45 -2.78 -13.09
CA LYS A 40 -19.44 -2.15 -13.97
C LYS A 40 -20.76 -1.96 -13.21
N GLY A 41 -21.39 -0.80 -13.36
CA GLY A 41 -22.62 -0.44 -12.63
C GLY A 41 -22.40 0.11 -11.21
N THR A 42 -21.23 -0.09 -10.61
CA THR A 42 -20.89 0.51 -9.30
C THR A 42 -20.42 1.96 -9.44
N ASN A 43 -20.40 2.71 -8.34
CA ASN A 43 -19.79 4.06 -8.31
C ASN A 43 -18.24 4.02 -8.47
N LYS A 44 -17.62 2.83 -8.42
CA LYS A 44 -16.17 2.64 -8.60
C LYS A 44 -15.78 2.38 -10.05
N GLY A 45 -16.70 1.83 -10.86
CA GLY A 45 -16.39 1.37 -12.20
C GLY A 45 -15.81 2.47 -13.12
N ALA A 46 -16.32 3.70 -13.00
CA ALA A 46 -15.89 4.82 -13.82
C ALA A 46 -14.58 5.51 -13.37
N LEU A 47 -14.01 5.11 -12.23
CA LEU A 47 -12.79 5.72 -11.70
C LEU A 47 -11.60 5.43 -12.62
N LYS A 48 -10.83 6.45 -12.98
CA LYS A 48 -9.58 6.28 -13.75
C LYS A 48 -8.45 5.86 -12.82
N ILE A 49 -7.67 4.86 -13.24
CA ILE A 49 -6.56 4.29 -12.46
C ILE A 49 -5.54 5.37 -12.07
N ARG A 50 -5.17 6.25 -13.01
CA ARG A 50 -4.29 7.40 -12.76
C ARG A 50 -4.76 8.31 -11.62
N ARG A 51 -6.08 8.47 -11.44
CA ARG A 51 -6.64 9.30 -10.38
C ARG A 51 -6.61 8.59 -9.04
N ILE A 52 -6.70 7.26 -9.03
CA ILE A 52 -6.55 6.45 -7.82
C ILE A 52 -5.10 6.53 -7.34
N LEU A 53 -4.16 6.30 -8.25
CA LEU A 53 -2.71 6.43 -7.99
C LEU A 53 -2.30 7.82 -7.48
N ALA A 54 -3.00 8.86 -7.92
CA ALA A 54 -2.77 10.23 -7.47
C ALA A 54 -3.62 10.66 -6.26
N HIS A 55 -4.40 9.76 -5.65
CA HIS A 55 -5.28 10.07 -4.52
C HIS A 55 -6.32 11.17 -4.82
N GLN A 56 -6.80 11.23 -6.06
CA GLN A 56 -7.77 12.19 -6.60
C GLN A 56 -8.98 11.50 -7.28
N ALA A 57 -9.28 10.28 -6.85
CA ALA A 57 -10.41 9.50 -7.36
C ALA A 57 -11.72 9.76 -6.59
N GLY A 58 -11.68 10.55 -5.51
CA GLY A 58 -12.85 10.78 -4.64
C GLY A 58 -13.13 9.64 -3.67
N LEU A 59 -12.21 8.69 -3.54
CA LEU A 59 -12.32 7.64 -2.53
C LEU A 59 -12.11 8.24 -1.12
N PRO A 60 -12.78 7.70 -0.08
CA PRO A 60 -12.51 8.06 1.30
C PRO A 60 -11.11 7.58 1.70
N ALA A 61 -10.58 8.14 2.79
CA ALA A 61 -9.25 7.78 3.28
C ALA A 61 -9.18 6.30 3.71
N TYR A 62 -10.19 5.87 4.47
CA TYR A 62 -10.35 4.55 5.07
C TYR A 62 -11.83 4.19 5.10
N VAL A 63 -12.15 2.91 5.33
CA VAL A 63 -13.53 2.40 5.53
C VAL A 63 -13.68 1.61 6.83
N TRP A 64 -12.84 1.91 7.82
CA TRP A 64 -12.84 1.22 9.11
C TRP A 64 -14.17 1.38 9.85
N GLY A 65 -14.76 2.59 9.81
CA GLY A 65 -16.01 2.88 10.50
C GLY A 65 -17.19 2.06 9.95
N GLU A 66 -17.20 1.81 8.65
CA GLU A 66 -18.20 1.01 7.96
C GLU A 66 -18.05 -0.47 8.28
N ILE A 67 -16.84 -1.03 8.10
CA ILE A 67 -16.65 -2.47 8.35
C ILE A 67 -16.81 -2.84 9.82
N ARG A 68 -16.42 -1.94 10.74
CA ARG A 68 -16.48 -2.17 12.19
C ARG A 68 -17.88 -2.58 12.66
N GLN A 69 -18.93 -2.04 12.03
CA GLN A 69 -20.32 -2.37 12.37
C GLN A 69 -20.65 -3.85 12.09
N THR A 70 -19.97 -4.45 11.12
CA THR A 70 -20.06 -5.87 10.79
C THR A 70 -19.20 -6.71 11.72
N LEU A 71 -18.04 -6.23 12.16
CA LEU A 71 -17.09 -7.02 12.95
C LEU A 71 -17.51 -7.19 14.42
N PHE A 72 -18.20 -6.19 14.97
CA PHE A 72 -18.59 -6.16 16.38
C PHE A 72 -20.10 -6.34 16.56
N ASP A 73 -20.49 -6.98 17.66
CA ASP A 73 -21.87 -7.06 18.12
C ASP A 73 -22.31 -5.78 18.86
N ALA A 74 -23.56 -5.74 19.30
CA ALA A 74 -24.13 -4.59 20.01
C ALA A 74 -23.44 -4.27 21.34
N ASN A 75 -22.70 -5.22 21.91
CA ASN A 75 -21.94 -5.07 23.16
C ASN A 75 -20.46 -4.73 22.91
N GLY A 76 -20.07 -4.49 21.65
CA GLY A 76 -18.68 -4.21 21.29
C GLY A 76 -17.76 -5.43 21.33
N ARG A 77 -18.32 -6.66 21.28
CA ARG A 77 -17.53 -7.89 21.19
C ARG A 77 -17.37 -8.33 19.75
N LEU A 78 -16.23 -8.95 19.43
CA LEU A 78 -16.01 -9.54 18.11
C LEU A 78 -17.04 -10.64 17.83
N ARG A 79 -17.67 -10.60 16.65
CA ARG A 79 -18.66 -11.61 16.27
C ARG A 79 -17.98 -12.96 16.06
N LYS A 80 -18.43 -13.97 16.81
CA LYS A 80 -17.93 -15.36 16.72
C LYS A 80 -18.08 -16.00 15.34
N ALA A 81 -18.98 -15.48 14.51
CA ALA A 81 -19.12 -15.92 13.12
C ALA A 81 -17.96 -15.46 12.21
N LEU A 82 -17.17 -14.48 12.64
CA LEU A 82 -16.09 -13.88 11.88
C LEU A 82 -14.70 -14.16 12.48
N PHE A 83 -14.66 -14.51 13.76
CA PHE A 83 -13.42 -14.66 14.52
C PHE A 83 -13.44 -15.87 15.45
N SER A 84 -12.27 -16.47 15.63
CA SER A 84 -12.00 -17.57 16.55
C SER A 84 -10.69 -17.29 17.29
N THR A 85 -10.57 -17.82 18.51
CA THR A 85 -9.29 -17.81 19.25
C THR A 85 -8.38 -18.98 18.90
N HIS A 86 -8.88 -19.92 18.10
CA HIS A 86 -8.14 -21.10 17.67
C HIS A 86 -8.18 -21.21 16.14
N PRO A 87 -7.07 -21.63 15.50
CA PRO A 87 -7.04 -21.83 14.06
C PRO A 87 -7.90 -23.03 13.65
N SER A 88 -8.55 -22.94 12.49
CA SER A 88 -9.28 -24.05 11.88
C SER A 88 -9.36 -23.86 10.36
N PRO A 89 -9.86 -24.85 9.58
CA PRO A 89 -10.09 -24.66 8.15
C PRO A 89 -10.99 -23.45 7.82
N THR A 90 -11.84 -23.04 8.75
CA THR A 90 -12.68 -21.84 8.64
C THR A 90 -11.95 -20.57 9.06
N TYR A 91 -11.12 -20.64 10.11
CA TYR A 91 -10.42 -19.50 10.70
C TYR A 91 -8.90 -19.68 10.52
N GLN A 92 -8.40 -19.36 9.33
CA GLN A 92 -6.99 -19.60 8.98
C GLN A 92 -6.11 -18.36 9.12
N HIS A 93 -6.68 -17.16 9.01
CA HIS A 93 -5.89 -15.92 8.96
C HIS A 93 -5.57 -15.43 10.36
N GLN A 94 -4.31 -15.57 10.80
CA GLN A 94 -3.88 -15.04 12.08
C GLN A 94 -3.86 -13.49 12.03
N LEU A 95 -4.68 -12.87 12.87
CA LEU A 95 -4.83 -11.42 12.99
C LEU A 95 -4.04 -10.87 14.18
N ALA A 96 -3.92 -11.67 15.25
CA ALA A 96 -3.18 -11.39 16.48
C ALA A 96 -2.68 -12.71 17.08
N SER A 97 -1.98 -12.67 18.21
CA SER A 97 -1.42 -13.86 18.86
C SER A 97 -2.46 -14.97 19.03
N ASP A 98 -3.64 -14.64 19.57
CA ASP A 98 -4.75 -15.57 19.82
C ASP A 98 -6.04 -15.20 19.07
N LEU A 99 -5.92 -14.60 17.88
CA LEU A 99 -7.10 -14.21 17.09
C LEU A 99 -6.94 -14.60 15.64
N TYR A 100 -7.90 -15.39 15.16
CA TYR A 100 -7.97 -15.89 13.79
C TYR A 100 -9.25 -15.43 13.12
N GLY A 101 -9.11 -14.90 11.90
CA GLY A 101 -10.20 -14.43 11.08
C GLY A 101 -10.73 -15.49 10.12
N ALA A 102 -12.03 -15.45 9.84
CA ALA A 102 -12.67 -16.31 8.87
C ALA A 102 -12.07 -16.10 7.46
N THR A 103 -12.00 -17.16 6.66
CA THR A 103 -11.42 -17.11 5.30
C THR A 103 -12.13 -16.15 4.34
N TRP A 104 -13.39 -15.81 4.63
CA TRP A 104 -14.19 -14.88 3.83
C TRP A 104 -14.13 -13.39 4.28
N LEU A 105 -13.25 -13.05 5.24
CA LEU A 105 -13.11 -11.67 5.69
C LEU A 105 -12.61 -10.74 4.57
N LYS A 106 -11.78 -11.26 3.66
CA LYS A 106 -11.29 -10.49 2.50
C LYS A 106 -12.43 -10.04 1.59
N GLU A 107 -13.47 -10.86 1.41
CA GLU A 107 -14.68 -10.54 0.64
C GLU A 107 -15.48 -9.43 1.34
N LEU A 108 -15.60 -9.48 2.67
CA LEU A 108 -16.26 -8.40 3.42
C LEU A 108 -15.52 -7.07 3.29
N VAL A 109 -14.18 -7.09 3.35
CA VAL A 109 -13.34 -5.91 3.09
C VAL A 109 -13.53 -5.40 1.67
N TRP A 110 -13.52 -6.30 0.68
CA TRP A 110 -13.74 -5.96 -0.72
C TRP A 110 -15.11 -5.30 -0.94
N ASP A 111 -16.17 -5.91 -0.42
CA ASP A 111 -17.55 -5.40 -0.53
C ASP A 111 -17.69 -4.04 0.15
N CYS A 112 -17.05 -3.85 1.32
CA CYS A 112 -17.00 -2.56 1.98
C CYS A 112 -16.33 -1.48 1.09
N CYS A 113 -15.20 -1.81 0.46
CA CYS A 113 -14.52 -0.91 -0.48
C CYS A 113 -15.36 -0.61 -1.72
N VAL A 114 -16.07 -1.61 -2.27
CA VAL A 114 -16.94 -1.43 -3.45
C VAL A 114 -18.14 -0.55 -3.11
N ASN A 115 -18.77 -0.76 -1.96
CA ASN A 115 -20.03 -0.11 -1.58
C ASN A 115 -19.87 1.25 -0.88
N THR A 116 -18.68 1.61 -0.41
CA THR A 116 -18.47 2.93 0.21
C THR A 116 -18.81 4.09 -0.74
N ALA A 117 -19.31 5.20 -0.21
CA ALA A 117 -19.60 6.39 -1.00
C ALA A 117 -18.30 7.01 -1.57
N LEU A 118 -18.41 7.69 -2.71
CA LEU A 118 -17.38 8.65 -3.10
C LEU A 118 -17.61 9.93 -2.32
N ARG A 119 -16.52 10.62 -1.97
CA ARG A 119 -16.56 11.97 -1.41
C ARG A 119 -17.24 12.93 -2.37
N ASP A 120 -17.68 14.06 -1.84
CA ASP A 120 -18.19 15.14 -2.66
C ASP A 120 -17.10 15.75 -3.55
N LYS A 121 -17.55 16.20 -4.72
CA LYS A 121 -16.70 16.96 -5.64
C LYS A 121 -16.54 18.38 -5.10
N SER A 122 -15.38 18.96 -5.34
CA SER A 122 -15.19 20.40 -5.20
C SER A 122 -16.12 21.16 -6.14
N TRP A 123 -16.24 22.47 -5.92
CA TRP A 123 -17.00 23.39 -6.78
C TRP A 123 -16.61 23.31 -8.27
N PHE A 124 -15.37 22.91 -8.58
CA PHE A 124 -14.89 22.65 -9.95
C PHE A 124 -15.30 21.28 -10.53
N LYS A 125 -16.28 20.60 -9.92
CA LYS A 125 -16.73 19.24 -10.31
C LYS A 125 -15.58 18.21 -10.38
N SER A 126 -14.54 18.41 -9.58
CA SER A 126 -13.37 17.54 -9.49
C SER A 126 -13.10 17.11 -8.05
N TYR A 127 -12.51 15.95 -7.85
CA TYR A 127 -12.10 15.50 -6.52
C TYR A 127 -10.77 16.13 -6.15
N SER A 128 -10.75 16.83 -5.02
CA SER A 128 -9.53 17.29 -4.38
C SER A 128 -8.67 16.10 -3.95
N TYR A 129 -7.37 16.35 -3.82
CA TYR A 129 -6.45 15.38 -3.25
C TYR A 129 -6.88 14.99 -1.82
N GLN A 130 -7.00 13.69 -1.59
CA GLN A 130 -7.07 13.11 -0.24
C GLN A 130 -6.43 11.73 -0.27
N TYR A 131 -5.43 11.53 0.58
CA TYR A 131 -4.81 10.22 0.77
C TYR A 131 -5.86 9.14 1.04
N SER A 132 -5.73 8.00 0.37
CA SER A 132 -6.72 6.93 0.42
C SER A 132 -6.06 5.56 0.32
N CYS A 133 -6.23 4.76 1.38
CA CYS A 133 -5.85 3.35 1.39
C CYS A 133 -6.81 2.51 0.56
N VAL A 134 -8.09 2.88 0.52
CA VAL A 134 -9.15 2.20 -0.25
C VAL A 134 -8.78 2.03 -1.72
N GLY A 135 -8.15 3.06 -2.30
CA GLY A 135 -7.64 2.99 -3.68
C GLY A 135 -6.69 1.81 -3.94
N PHE A 136 -5.88 1.46 -2.95
CA PHE A 136 -4.86 0.43 -3.09
C PHE A 136 -5.41 -0.99 -2.96
N TYR A 137 -6.61 -1.19 -2.42
CA TYR A 137 -7.32 -2.48 -2.52
C TYR A 137 -7.71 -2.76 -3.98
N PHE A 138 -8.25 -1.76 -4.68
CA PHE A 138 -8.56 -1.88 -6.11
C PHE A 138 -7.32 -2.10 -6.96
N LEU A 139 -6.22 -1.39 -6.66
CA LEU A 139 -4.96 -1.53 -7.39
C LEU A 139 -4.30 -2.89 -7.15
N HIS A 140 -4.36 -3.40 -5.92
CA HIS A 140 -3.90 -4.75 -5.58
C HIS A 140 -4.68 -5.80 -6.36
N HIS A 141 -6.01 -5.79 -6.27
CA HIS A 141 -6.85 -6.76 -6.98
C HIS A 141 -6.71 -6.65 -8.51
N LEU A 142 -6.56 -5.44 -9.05
CA LEU A 142 -6.26 -5.22 -10.46
C LEU A 142 -4.91 -5.83 -10.85
N ALA A 143 -3.87 -5.65 -10.03
CA ALA A 143 -2.54 -6.18 -10.30
C ALA A 143 -2.55 -7.71 -10.30
N GLU A 144 -3.13 -8.36 -9.28
CA GLU A 144 -3.24 -9.82 -9.22
C GLU A 144 -4.01 -10.39 -10.42
N LYS A 145 -5.09 -9.70 -10.82
CA LYS A 145 -5.85 -10.11 -11.99
C LYS A 145 -5.03 -10.06 -13.28
N LEU A 146 -4.23 -9.01 -13.48
CA LEU A 146 -3.40 -8.87 -14.68
C LEU A 146 -2.16 -9.78 -14.66
N LEU A 147 -1.63 -10.09 -13.47
CA LEU A 147 -0.49 -10.98 -13.28
C LEU A 147 -0.87 -12.46 -13.23
N GLU A 148 -2.17 -12.75 -13.11
CA GLU A 148 -2.75 -14.08 -12.94
C GLU A 148 -2.14 -14.89 -11.78
N GLN A 149 -1.69 -14.18 -10.73
CA GLN A 149 -1.08 -14.77 -9.54
C GLN A 149 -1.18 -13.81 -8.34
N PRO A 150 -1.01 -14.32 -7.10
CA PRO A 150 -0.95 -13.48 -5.91
C PRO A 150 0.17 -12.43 -5.98
N LEU A 151 -0.11 -11.22 -5.49
CA LEU A 151 0.81 -10.08 -5.62
C LEU A 151 2.13 -10.32 -4.88
N ASP A 152 2.08 -10.93 -3.70
CA ASP A 152 3.25 -11.28 -2.90
C ASP A 152 4.16 -12.29 -3.60
N ASN A 153 3.59 -13.34 -4.21
CA ASN A 153 4.35 -14.31 -4.99
C ASN A 153 5.06 -13.66 -6.18
N PHE A 154 4.34 -12.79 -6.92
CA PHE A 154 4.93 -12.05 -8.03
C PHE A 154 6.10 -11.16 -7.59
N LEU A 155 5.90 -10.39 -6.50
CA LEU A 155 6.91 -9.48 -5.97
C LEU A 155 8.14 -10.24 -5.47
N GLU A 156 7.93 -11.35 -4.76
CA GLU A 156 9.01 -12.22 -4.30
C GLU A 156 9.85 -12.74 -5.47
N ALA A 157 9.19 -13.31 -6.48
CA ALA A 157 9.86 -13.95 -7.61
C ALA A 157 10.55 -12.95 -8.54
N THR A 158 9.94 -11.78 -8.76
CA THR A 158 10.38 -10.81 -9.78
C THR A 158 11.31 -9.74 -9.22
N PHE A 159 11.10 -9.32 -7.98
CA PHE A 159 11.84 -8.22 -7.37
C PHE A 159 12.66 -8.67 -6.17
N TYR A 160 12.04 -9.25 -5.14
CA TYR A 160 12.70 -9.35 -3.84
C TYR A 160 13.82 -10.39 -3.83
N ARG A 161 13.56 -11.60 -4.34
CA ARG A 161 14.57 -12.65 -4.41
C ARG A 161 15.73 -12.29 -5.36
N PRO A 162 15.50 -11.80 -6.59
CA PRO A 162 16.63 -11.46 -7.48
C PRO A 162 17.43 -10.23 -7.03
N LEU A 163 16.81 -9.27 -6.31
CA LEU A 163 17.53 -8.16 -5.68
C LEU A 163 18.25 -8.55 -4.37
N GLY A 164 18.09 -9.78 -3.88
CA GLY A 164 18.71 -10.27 -2.66
C GLY A 164 18.12 -9.70 -1.36
N LEU A 165 16.82 -9.35 -1.36
CA LEU A 165 16.14 -8.70 -0.24
C LEU A 165 15.68 -9.72 0.80
N ALA A 166 16.57 -10.09 1.72
CA ALA A 166 16.32 -11.15 2.70
C ALA A 166 15.24 -10.82 3.75
N THR A 167 14.88 -9.55 3.91
CA THR A 167 13.93 -9.06 4.93
C THR A 167 12.70 -8.39 4.36
N LEU A 168 12.70 -7.94 3.10
CA LEU A 168 11.51 -7.35 2.48
C LEU A 168 10.50 -8.44 2.11
N THR A 169 9.45 -8.60 2.91
CA THR A 169 8.46 -9.68 2.70
C THR A 169 7.10 -9.34 3.31
N TYR A 170 6.05 -9.94 2.76
CA TYR A 170 4.79 -10.14 3.48
C TYR A 170 4.93 -11.32 4.44
N HIS A 171 4.05 -11.40 5.46
CA HIS A 171 4.02 -12.50 6.44
C HIS A 171 5.41 -12.88 6.98
N PRO A 172 6.14 -11.94 7.63
CA PRO A 172 7.53 -12.18 8.03
C PRO A 172 7.67 -13.37 9.00
N LEU A 173 6.66 -13.65 9.82
CA LEU A 173 6.65 -14.78 10.77
C LEU A 173 6.69 -16.15 10.08
N HIS A 174 6.35 -16.25 8.80
CA HIS A 174 6.51 -17.49 8.03
C HIS A 174 7.97 -17.74 7.60
N LYS A 175 8.81 -16.70 7.62
CA LYS A 175 10.19 -16.74 7.13
C LYS A 175 11.23 -16.52 8.22
N LEU A 176 10.89 -15.79 9.27
CA LEU A 176 11.83 -15.26 10.27
C LEU A 176 11.24 -15.34 11.67
N ALA A 177 12.12 -15.55 12.67
CA ALA A 177 11.75 -15.56 14.07
C ALA A 177 11.23 -14.18 14.54
N GLN A 178 10.24 -14.19 15.44
CA GLN A 178 9.56 -13.00 15.94
C GLN A 178 10.49 -12.00 16.63
N ASP A 179 11.52 -12.48 17.33
CA ASP A 179 12.55 -11.67 18.02
C ASP A 179 13.37 -10.79 17.07
N ARG A 180 13.38 -11.09 15.77
CA ARG A 180 13.99 -10.25 14.73
C ARG A 180 13.13 -9.05 14.33
N MET A 181 11.92 -8.92 14.87
CA MET A 181 10.94 -7.90 14.53
C MET A 181 10.71 -7.00 15.73
N ALA A 182 10.71 -5.69 15.51
CA ALA A 182 10.30 -4.76 16.55
C ALA A 182 8.76 -4.84 16.73
N PRO A 183 8.24 -4.72 17.98
CA PRO A 183 6.82 -4.49 18.19
C PRO A 183 6.36 -3.24 17.43
N THR A 184 5.24 -3.34 16.71
CA THR A 184 4.74 -2.27 15.83
C THR A 184 3.75 -1.37 16.53
N GLU A 185 2.75 -1.94 17.21
CA GLU A 185 1.63 -1.19 17.80
C GLU A 185 0.97 -1.99 18.92
N LYS A 186 0.53 -1.31 19.99
CA LYS A 186 -0.42 -1.88 20.95
C LYS A 186 -1.85 -1.58 20.47
N ASP A 187 -2.49 -2.56 19.81
CA ASP A 187 -3.84 -2.44 19.30
C ASP A 187 -4.86 -2.68 20.41
N ASN A 188 -5.46 -1.59 20.91
CA ASN A 188 -6.45 -1.62 21.99
C ASN A 188 -7.90 -1.41 21.50
N PHE A 189 -8.17 -1.47 20.20
CA PHE A 189 -9.50 -1.18 19.64
C PHE A 189 -10.08 -2.31 18.78
N PHE A 190 -9.24 -3.21 18.27
CA PHE A 190 -9.64 -4.34 17.46
C PHE A 190 -9.08 -5.65 17.99
N ARG A 191 -7.76 -5.82 17.95
CA ARG A 191 -7.10 -7.10 18.25
C ARG A 191 -6.77 -7.30 19.72
N GLN A 192 -6.74 -6.23 20.52
CA GLN A 192 -6.40 -6.26 21.96
C GLN A 192 -5.02 -6.86 22.24
N ASP A 193 -4.05 -6.63 21.35
CA ASP A 193 -2.74 -7.30 21.37
C ASP A 193 -1.58 -6.33 21.10
N LEU A 194 -0.36 -6.70 21.54
CA LEU A 194 0.88 -6.05 21.10
C LEU A 194 1.32 -6.70 19.79
N LEU A 195 1.12 -6.00 18.68
CA LEU A 195 1.41 -6.54 17.36
C LEU A 195 2.92 -6.59 17.11
N GLN A 196 3.44 -7.77 16.83
CA GLN A 196 4.84 -7.99 16.49
C GLN A 196 4.96 -9.07 15.41
N GLY A 197 5.31 -8.65 14.19
CA GLY A 197 5.34 -9.54 13.02
C GLY A 197 3.99 -9.71 12.30
N MET A 198 2.94 -9.04 12.77
CA MET A 198 1.65 -8.91 12.11
C MET A 198 1.43 -7.47 11.61
N VAL A 199 0.77 -7.31 10.48
CA VAL A 199 0.48 -5.98 9.90
C VAL A 199 -0.34 -5.12 10.87
N HIS A 200 0.07 -3.87 11.08
CA HIS A 200 -0.64 -2.94 11.97
C HIS A 200 -1.98 -2.47 11.40
N ASP A 201 -2.07 -2.28 10.08
CA ASP A 201 -3.30 -1.80 9.43
C ASP A 201 -4.42 -2.84 9.61
N PRO A 202 -5.53 -2.49 10.29
CA PRO A 202 -6.56 -3.46 10.65
C PRO A 202 -7.35 -3.93 9.43
N MET A 203 -7.49 -3.10 8.39
CA MET A 203 -8.14 -3.50 7.14
C MET A 203 -7.25 -4.47 6.35
N ALA A 204 -5.92 -4.28 6.38
CA ALA A 204 -4.96 -5.18 5.78
C ALA A 204 -4.94 -6.53 6.50
N ALA A 205 -5.01 -6.53 7.84
CA ALA A 205 -5.13 -7.75 8.63
C ALA A 205 -6.39 -8.54 8.22
N LEU A 206 -7.55 -7.87 8.14
CA LEU A 206 -8.81 -8.48 7.70
C LEU A 206 -8.76 -9.00 6.26
N TYR A 207 -7.93 -8.40 5.40
CA TYR A 207 -7.72 -8.86 4.03
C TYR A 207 -6.75 -10.06 3.94
N GLY A 208 -6.27 -10.58 5.08
CA GLY A 208 -5.33 -11.69 5.13
C GLY A 208 -3.86 -11.28 5.14
N GLY A 209 -3.53 -9.99 5.32
CA GLY A 209 -2.16 -9.50 5.53
C GLY A 209 -1.38 -9.15 4.25
N VAL A 210 -1.81 -9.63 3.09
CA VAL A 210 -1.25 -9.25 1.77
C VAL A 210 -2.20 -8.30 1.08
N VAL A 211 -1.89 -7.00 1.08
CA VAL A 211 -2.69 -6.02 0.34
C VAL A 211 -1.85 -4.82 -0.08
N GLY A 212 -2.37 -4.05 -1.02
CA GLY A 212 -1.57 -3.00 -1.65
C GLY A 212 -1.30 -1.76 -0.81
N ASN A 213 -2.05 -1.53 0.26
CA ASN A 213 -1.85 -0.37 1.14
C ASN A 213 -0.81 -0.60 2.24
N SER A 214 -0.68 -1.83 2.75
CA SER A 214 0.12 -2.18 3.94
C SER A 214 0.40 -3.69 3.98
N GLY A 215 1.34 -4.13 4.83
CA GLY A 215 1.60 -5.56 5.09
C GLY A 215 3.03 -6.01 4.84
N LEU A 216 3.86 -5.20 4.17
CA LEU A 216 5.28 -5.49 4.05
C LEU A 216 6.02 -5.18 5.34
N PHE A 217 6.99 -6.02 5.64
CA PHE A 217 8.02 -5.79 6.63
C PHE A 217 9.37 -5.66 5.94
N SER A 218 10.28 -4.88 6.53
CA SER A 218 11.64 -4.73 6.00
C SER A 218 12.62 -4.19 7.03
N ASN A 219 13.87 -4.04 6.62
CA ASN A 219 14.87 -3.20 7.26
C ASN A 219 15.22 -2.01 6.33
N ALA A 220 16.08 -1.10 6.80
CA ALA A 220 16.49 0.05 6.00
C ALA A 220 17.32 -0.33 4.76
N ASN A 221 18.12 -1.40 4.84
CA ASN A 221 19.02 -1.82 3.77
C ASN A 221 18.25 -2.33 2.55
N ASP A 222 17.31 -3.26 2.75
CA ASP A 222 16.53 -3.84 1.66
C ASP A 222 15.61 -2.80 1.02
N LEU A 223 15.05 -1.90 1.84
CA LEU A 223 14.30 -0.76 1.36
C LEU A 223 15.19 0.15 0.48
N ALA A 224 16.43 0.43 0.90
CA ALA A 224 17.35 1.24 0.12
C ALA A 224 17.68 0.62 -1.24
N ILE A 225 17.79 -0.71 -1.33
CA ILE A 225 18.04 -1.41 -2.61
C ILE A 225 16.88 -1.19 -3.60
N VAL A 226 15.62 -1.37 -3.17
CA VAL A 226 14.45 -1.13 -4.04
C VAL A 226 14.39 0.33 -4.50
N LEU A 227 14.65 1.28 -3.58
CA LEU A 227 14.65 2.69 -3.90
C LEU A 227 15.81 3.05 -4.85
N GLN A 228 16.98 2.44 -4.69
CA GLN A 228 18.11 2.63 -5.60
C GLN A 228 17.81 2.08 -7.00
N MET A 229 17.18 0.91 -7.11
CA MET A 229 16.70 0.36 -8.39
C MET A 229 15.71 1.31 -9.08
N ASN A 230 14.80 1.94 -8.31
CA ASN A 230 13.89 2.96 -8.84
C ASN A 230 14.62 4.24 -9.28
N LEU A 231 15.60 4.72 -8.50
CA LEU A 231 16.43 5.89 -8.87
C LEU A 231 17.21 5.65 -10.16
N GLN A 232 17.60 4.40 -10.41
CA GLN A 232 18.27 3.94 -11.62
C GLN A 232 17.28 3.52 -12.72
N ASP A 233 16.03 4.00 -12.66
CA ASP A 233 14.98 3.80 -13.67
C ASP A 233 14.80 2.32 -14.05
N GLY A 234 14.67 1.47 -13.02
CA GLY A 234 14.39 0.06 -13.20
C GLY A 234 15.60 -0.85 -13.31
N TYR A 235 16.82 -0.34 -13.13
CA TYR A 235 18.07 -1.10 -13.32
C TYR A 235 18.87 -1.20 -12.04
N TYR A 236 19.37 -2.38 -11.68
CA TYR A 236 20.21 -2.58 -10.50
C TYR A 236 21.02 -3.88 -10.63
N GLY A 237 22.29 -3.87 -10.20
CA GLY A 237 23.14 -5.07 -10.19
C GLY A 237 23.22 -5.76 -11.56
N ASP A 238 23.49 -4.99 -12.60
CA ASP A 238 23.54 -5.41 -14.01
C ASP A 238 22.24 -5.99 -14.61
N GLN A 239 21.13 -5.96 -13.87
CA GLN A 239 19.83 -6.49 -14.29
C GLN A 239 18.77 -5.39 -14.41
N ARG A 240 17.89 -5.54 -15.41
CA ARG A 240 16.69 -4.69 -15.60
C ARG A 240 15.45 -5.36 -15.02
N TYR A 241 14.79 -4.66 -14.11
CA TYR A 241 13.56 -5.06 -13.41
C TYR A 241 12.32 -4.34 -13.94
N LEU A 242 12.48 -3.08 -14.36
CA LEU A 242 11.42 -2.27 -14.96
C LEU A 242 11.87 -1.73 -16.31
N GLN A 243 10.91 -1.61 -17.24
CA GLN A 243 11.19 -1.05 -18.55
C GLN A 243 11.66 0.40 -18.45
N LYS A 244 12.60 0.77 -19.32
CA LYS A 244 13.22 2.10 -19.32
C LYS A 244 12.16 3.19 -19.49
N GLY A 245 12.24 4.24 -18.69
CA GLY A 245 11.36 5.40 -18.69
C GLY A 245 10.07 5.21 -17.88
N VAL A 246 9.74 4.00 -17.45
CA VAL A 246 8.50 3.76 -16.71
C VAL A 246 8.55 4.42 -15.34
N VAL A 247 9.63 4.27 -14.58
CA VAL A 247 9.73 4.86 -13.24
C VAL A 247 9.62 6.38 -13.34
N GLN A 248 10.31 6.98 -14.30
CA GLN A 248 10.20 8.41 -14.58
C GLN A 248 8.78 8.84 -14.95
N SER A 249 8.07 8.05 -15.76
CA SER A 249 6.69 8.35 -16.15
C SER A 249 5.72 8.37 -14.97
N PHE A 250 5.92 7.48 -13.98
CA PHE A 250 5.14 7.44 -12.74
C PHE A 250 5.59 8.52 -11.75
N ALA A 251 6.87 8.87 -11.71
CA ALA A 251 7.39 9.92 -10.85
C ALA A 251 6.94 11.34 -11.28
N LYS A 252 6.57 11.54 -12.55
CA LYS A 252 6.11 12.84 -13.06
C LYS A 252 4.88 13.36 -12.32
N LYS A 253 4.89 14.66 -12.03
CA LYS A 253 3.74 15.38 -11.45
C LYS A 253 2.51 15.19 -12.33
N SER A 254 1.46 14.59 -11.77
CA SER A 254 0.28 14.17 -12.55
C SER A 254 -0.82 15.22 -12.65
N PHE A 255 -0.97 16.09 -11.64
CA PHE A 255 -2.03 17.10 -11.59
C PHE A 255 -1.48 18.44 -11.09
N LYS A 256 -2.00 19.57 -11.59
CA LYS A 256 -1.47 20.91 -11.26
C LYS A 256 -1.54 21.21 -9.75
N ASP A 257 -2.61 20.78 -9.11
CA ASP A 257 -2.97 20.93 -7.69
C ASP A 257 -2.35 19.88 -6.77
N ASN A 258 -1.57 18.94 -7.31
CA ASN A 258 -0.98 17.85 -6.54
C ASN A 258 0.52 17.72 -6.85
N ARG A 259 1.35 17.88 -5.82
CA ARG A 259 2.81 17.77 -5.97
C ARG A 259 3.30 16.33 -6.15
N ARG A 260 2.43 15.33 -5.98
CA ARG A 260 2.79 13.90 -6.02
C ARG A 260 2.90 13.35 -7.45
N GLY A 261 3.78 12.36 -7.58
CA GLY A 261 3.75 11.41 -8.69
C GLY A 261 2.64 10.38 -8.48
N LEU A 262 2.53 9.42 -9.39
CA LEU A 262 1.61 8.30 -9.28
C LEU A 262 2.14 7.30 -8.24
N GLY A 263 1.42 7.10 -7.15
CA GLY A 263 1.80 6.15 -6.08
C GLY A 263 2.92 6.62 -5.16
N GLY A 264 3.42 7.85 -5.28
CA GLY A 264 4.52 8.39 -4.46
C GLY A 264 4.65 9.92 -4.47
N THR A 265 5.36 10.50 -3.50
CA THR A 265 5.55 11.95 -3.41
C THR A 265 6.73 12.43 -4.27
N ASN A 266 6.53 13.49 -5.07
CA ASN A 266 7.60 14.18 -5.79
C ASN A 266 7.86 15.54 -5.13
N ARG A 267 9.10 15.84 -4.75
CA ARG A 267 9.53 17.15 -4.20
C ARG A 267 10.21 17.96 -5.30
N THR A 268 9.44 18.56 -6.21
CA THR A 268 9.98 19.44 -7.26
C THR A 268 9.36 20.84 -7.32
N SER A 269 8.69 21.32 -6.25
CA SER A 269 8.30 22.73 -6.16
C SER A 269 9.31 23.55 -5.35
N THR A 270 10.34 24.04 -6.03
CA THR A 270 11.14 25.27 -5.78
C THR A 270 11.33 25.78 -4.34
N MET A 271 12.56 25.68 -3.82
CA MET A 271 13.22 26.81 -3.14
C MET A 271 13.85 27.67 -4.24
N PRO A 272 13.60 28.98 -4.32
CA PRO A 272 14.20 29.82 -5.36
C PRO A 272 15.64 30.17 -4.98
N HIS A 273 16.51 30.20 -6.00
CA HIS A 273 17.90 30.69 -6.02
C HIS A 273 18.98 29.75 -5.44
N LEU A 274 19.68 29.03 -6.33
CA LEU A 274 21.12 28.74 -6.22
C LEU A 274 21.68 28.39 -7.64
N PRO A 275 22.92 28.80 -7.99
CA PRO A 275 23.46 28.69 -9.35
C PRO A 275 23.76 27.25 -9.78
N LEU A 276 23.69 27.03 -11.11
CA LEU A 276 23.73 25.75 -11.83
C LEU A 276 24.99 24.86 -11.69
N GLN A 277 25.99 25.23 -10.88
CA GLN A 277 27.26 24.47 -10.76
C GLN A 277 27.35 23.55 -9.53
N TYR A 278 26.33 23.50 -8.66
CA TYR A 278 26.31 22.64 -7.46
C TYR A 278 24.95 21.93 -7.25
N MET A 279 24.40 21.26 -8.27
CA MET A 279 23.21 20.41 -8.08
C MET A 279 23.60 18.94 -7.87
N PRO A 280 23.59 18.40 -6.63
CA PRO A 280 23.55 16.96 -6.44
C PRO A 280 22.15 16.43 -6.83
N LEU A 281 22.14 15.26 -7.48
CA LEU A 281 20.98 14.44 -7.86
C LEU A 281 19.85 14.49 -6.80
N LYS A 282 18.88 15.39 -6.96
CA LYS A 282 17.65 15.43 -6.14
C LYS A 282 16.43 15.10 -7.00
N THR A 283 16.25 13.80 -7.24
CA THR A 283 14.95 13.23 -7.60
C THR A 283 14.68 12.02 -6.71
N ALA A 284 14.53 12.24 -5.40
CA ALA A 284 14.15 11.18 -4.48
C ALA A 284 12.63 11.19 -4.26
N MET A 285 11.97 10.06 -4.56
CA MET A 285 10.64 9.76 -4.02
C MET A 285 10.69 9.97 -2.52
N THR A 286 9.96 10.97 -2.02
CA THR A 286 9.91 11.21 -0.58
C THR A 286 8.84 10.31 0.02
N ILE A 287 9.27 9.36 0.84
CA ILE A 287 8.37 8.58 1.69
C ILE A 287 7.80 9.53 2.74
N VAL A 288 6.48 9.59 2.81
CA VAL A 288 5.75 10.37 3.80
C VAL A 288 4.95 9.41 4.69
N ASP A 289 4.89 9.71 5.98
CA ASP A 289 4.12 8.95 6.96
C ASP A 289 2.60 9.06 6.72
N LEU A 290 1.83 8.41 7.59
CA LEU A 290 0.36 8.38 7.56
C LEU A 290 -0.29 9.80 7.58
N GLN A 291 0.44 10.83 8.02
CA GLN A 291 0.00 12.22 8.09
C GLN A 291 0.58 13.11 6.98
N GLY A 292 1.43 12.56 6.10
CA GLY A 292 2.05 13.30 5.01
C GLY A 292 3.36 14.00 5.38
N GLN A 293 3.97 13.69 6.52
CA GLN A 293 5.27 14.24 6.93
C GLN A 293 6.43 13.37 6.40
N PRO A 294 7.56 13.97 5.98
CA PRO A 294 8.75 13.21 5.59
C PRO A 294 9.28 12.38 6.77
N PHE A 295 9.71 11.14 6.50
CA PHE A 295 10.41 10.32 7.50
C PHE A 295 11.67 11.06 7.99
N GLY A 296 11.65 11.47 9.25
CA GLY A 296 12.79 11.98 9.98
C GLY A 296 12.71 11.42 11.39
N ILE A 297 13.69 10.61 11.78
CA ILE A 297 13.90 10.24 13.18
C ILE A 297 14.23 11.54 13.90
N ARG A 298 13.28 12.11 14.64
CA ARG A 298 13.64 13.10 15.66
C ARG A 298 14.29 12.31 16.78
N GLY A 299 15.60 12.47 16.94
CA GLY A 299 16.24 12.15 18.20
C GLY A 299 15.51 12.89 19.31
N HIS A 300 15.13 12.17 20.35
CA HIS A 300 14.74 12.77 21.61
C HIS A 300 15.99 13.47 22.18
N ASP A 301 16.07 14.78 21.98
CA ASP A 301 16.83 15.63 22.89
C ASP A 301 15.83 16.08 23.96
N GLU A 302 15.83 15.39 25.10
CA GLU A 302 15.31 15.94 26.35
C GLU A 302 16.31 16.98 26.88
N PRO A 303 15.84 18.13 27.37
CA PRO A 303 16.54 18.86 28.41
C PRO A 303 15.88 18.64 29.78
N VAL A 304 16.75 18.45 30.77
CA VAL A 304 16.58 18.37 32.23
C VAL A 304 15.41 19.19 32.79
#